data_AF-A0A954RK10-F1
#
_entry.id   AF-A0A954RK10-F1
#
_cell.length_a   1.000
_cell.length_b   1.000
_cell.length_c   1.000
_cell.angle_alpha   90.00
_cell.angle_beta   90.00
_cell.angle_gamma   90.00
#
_symmetry.space_group_name_H-M   'P 1'
#
loop_
_entity.id
_entity.type
_entity.pdbx_description
1 polymer ?
#
loop_
_entity_poly.entity_id
_entity_poly.type
_entity_poly.pdbx_seq_one_letter_code
_entity_poly.pdbx_strand_id
1 'polypeptide(L)'
;GSGDAVVSLNLVGARFEDLTSCNVSNTTHQASGYCVEYSQDIETLTLDNAVLSPAAFNAILAQAPNAKVLSLVGLAFAHELPQDLSTQIAGVGPRTVVVDEGLFARFAAEFELFASEPGQELSVLGDFDGNRQLTVDDLDQLTLAIRSGVNERRFDLTGDTLVTADDQLAWVHQLKHTYVGDANLDGRFDSADFVQIFAAGQYEDDIVNNSTWSTGDWNADGEFSSSDLVQAFQDGGYEVQANANAVQAVPEPATSGAAIMALLISTLATRRRSAA
;
A
#
# COMPACT_ATOMS: atom_id res chain seq x y z
N GLY A 1 16.69 15.86 33.04
CA GLY A 1 16.85 16.53 31.74
C GLY A 1 15.84 15.91 30.83
N SER A 2 14.87 16.68 30.36
CA SER A 2 13.85 16.23 29.42
C SER A 2 14.54 16.01 28.06
N GLY A 3 15.01 14.79 27.83
CA GLY A 3 15.25 14.34 26.47
C GLY A 3 13.90 14.23 25.79
N ASP A 4 13.78 14.75 24.57
CA ASP A 4 12.58 14.60 23.76
C ASP A 4 12.24 13.12 23.64
N ALA A 5 11.16 12.69 24.30
CA ALA A 5 10.68 11.33 24.19
C ALA A 5 10.26 11.08 22.74
N VAL A 6 10.71 9.97 22.16
CA VAL A 6 10.32 9.58 20.80
C VAL A 6 8.90 9.05 20.87
N VAL A 7 7.92 9.89 20.49
CA VAL A 7 6.48 9.54 20.53
C VAL A 7 6.05 8.76 19.28
N SER A 8 6.84 8.83 18.20
CA SER A 8 6.54 8.17 16.93
C SER A 8 7.77 7.46 16.37
N LEU A 9 7.59 6.21 15.95
CA LEU A 9 8.57 5.40 15.25
C LEU A 9 8.08 5.17 13.81
N ASN A 10 8.74 5.81 12.85
CA ASN A 10 8.39 5.74 11.43
C ASN A 10 9.43 4.93 10.67
N LEU A 11 9.00 3.81 10.09
CA LEU A 11 9.81 2.82 9.39
C LEU A 11 9.30 2.61 7.95
N VAL A 12 8.79 3.68 7.34
CA VAL A 12 8.23 3.63 5.99
C VAL A 12 9.26 3.08 4.99
N GLY A 13 8.86 2.09 4.19
CA GLY A 13 9.70 1.46 3.18
C GLY A 13 10.85 0.60 3.72
N ALA A 14 10.91 0.37 5.04
CA ALA A 14 11.99 -0.40 5.65
C ALA A 14 11.99 -1.85 5.16
N ARG A 15 13.19 -2.45 5.04
CA ARG A 15 13.36 -3.84 4.61
C ARG A 15 14.18 -4.60 5.62
N PHE A 16 13.59 -5.62 6.23
CA PHE A 16 14.24 -6.44 7.24
C PHE A 16 13.88 -7.92 7.06
N GLU A 17 14.78 -8.69 6.45
CA GLU A 17 14.62 -10.13 6.27
C GLU A 17 15.16 -10.91 7.49
N ASP A 18 16.29 -10.47 8.03
CA ASP A 18 17.04 -11.20 9.08
C ASP A 18 16.96 -10.60 10.49
N LEU A 19 16.13 -9.57 10.71
CA LEU A 19 15.98 -8.99 12.04
C LEU A 19 15.21 -9.97 12.94
N THR A 20 15.88 -10.53 13.95
CA THR A 20 15.29 -11.53 14.86
C THR A 20 15.18 -11.06 16.30
N SER A 21 15.91 -10.01 16.67
CA SER A 21 15.81 -9.37 17.98
C SER A 21 16.43 -7.97 17.97
N CYS A 22 15.91 -7.10 18.82
CA CYS A 22 16.53 -5.82 19.15
C CYS A 22 17.28 -5.94 20.47
N ASN A 23 18.58 -6.25 20.41
CA ASN A 23 19.44 -6.30 21.60
C ASN A 23 20.21 -4.98 21.75
N VAL A 24 19.71 -4.08 22.60
CA VAL A 24 20.51 -2.95 23.10
C VAL A 24 21.39 -3.49 24.24
N SER A 25 22.53 -4.10 23.92
CA SER A 25 23.51 -4.42 24.94
C SER A 25 24.23 -3.14 25.35
N ASN A 26 24.33 -2.92 26.66
CA ASN A 26 24.83 -1.71 27.32
C ASN A 26 26.35 -1.48 27.16
N THR A 27 26.96 -2.02 26.11
CA THR A 27 28.40 -1.98 25.86
C THR A 27 28.65 -1.80 24.37
N THR A 28 29.01 -0.56 24.00
CA THR A 28 29.73 -0.18 22.78
C THR A 28 29.15 -0.65 21.45
N HIS A 29 28.44 0.27 20.78
CA HIS A 29 28.29 0.40 19.32
C HIS A 29 28.53 -0.86 18.48
N GLN A 30 27.47 -1.63 18.24
CA GLN A 30 27.12 -2.27 16.96
C GLN A 30 25.99 -3.30 17.19
N ALA A 31 24.84 -2.84 17.66
CA ALA A 31 23.59 -3.48 17.28
C ALA A 31 23.15 -2.80 15.99
N SER A 32 22.80 -3.57 14.98
CA SER A 32 22.37 -3.11 13.66
C SER A 32 21.30 -2.01 13.75
N GLY A 33 21.74 -0.75 13.72
CA GLY A 33 21.03 0.49 13.39
C GLY A 33 19.71 0.90 14.06
N TYR A 34 18.99 0.04 14.79
CA TYR A 34 17.52 0.20 14.87
C TYR A 34 16.86 -0.04 16.24
N CYS A 35 17.62 -0.40 17.27
CA CYS A 35 17.04 -0.66 18.60
C CYS A 35 16.87 0.68 19.34
N VAL A 36 15.65 0.99 19.77
CA VAL A 36 15.34 2.29 20.41
C VAL A 36 15.46 2.13 21.92
N GLU A 37 16.30 2.94 22.58
CA GLU A 37 16.48 2.89 24.04
C GLU A 37 15.23 3.32 24.85
N TYR A 38 14.31 4.07 24.23
CA TYR A 38 13.09 4.61 24.85
C TYR A 38 11.80 4.04 24.23
N SER A 39 11.76 2.71 24.09
CA SER A 39 10.63 1.98 23.47
C SER A 39 9.26 2.20 24.15
N GLN A 40 9.26 2.54 25.44
CA GLN A 40 8.03 2.69 26.23
C GLN A 40 7.21 3.94 25.87
N ASP A 41 7.84 4.94 25.25
CA ASP A 41 7.20 6.23 24.96
C ASP A 41 6.60 6.31 23.55
N ILE A 42 6.80 5.28 22.72
CA ILE A 42 6.28 5.24 21.36
C ILE A 42 4.76 5.04 21.40
N GLU A 43 4.03 6.05 20.98
CA GLU A 43 2.56 6.03 20.86
C GLU A 43 2.09 5.72 19.44
N THR A 44 2.92 5.99 18.42
CA THR A 44 2.61 5.71 17.02
C THR A 44 3.73 4.89 16.38
N LEU A 45 3.37 3.78 15.75
CA LEU A 45 4.27 2.94 14.95
C LEU A 45 3.77 2.92 13.51
N THR A 46 4.61 3.36 12.57
CA THR A 46 4.30 3.38 11.14
C THR A 46 5.23 2.42 10.40
N LEU A 47 4.67 1.41 9.76
CA LEU A 47 5.36 0.37 8.98
C LEU A 47 4.93 0.39 7.50
N ASP A 48 4.47 1.55 7.01
CA ASP A 48 3.90 1.61 5.68
C ASP A 48 4.93 1.26 4.61
N ASN A 49 4.55 0.47 3.61
CA ASN A 49 5.40 -0.04 2.54
C ASN A 49 6.63 -0.84 3.03
N ALA A 50 6.68 -1.24 4.31
CA ALA A 50 7.76 -2.05 4.82
C ALA A 50 7.70 -3.48 4.25
N VAL A 51 8.86 -4.11 4.08
CA VAL A 51 8.98 -5.52 3.69
C VAL A 51 9.73 -6.26 4.78
N LEU A 52 9.02 -7.08 5.55
CA LEU A 52 9.53 -7.66 6.79
C LEU A 52 9.41 -9.17 6.77
N SER A 53 10.35 -9.90 7.36
CA SER A 53 10.05 -11.28 7.77
C SER A 53 9.09 -11.25 8.98
N PRO A 54 8.33 -12.34 9.24
CA PRO A 54 7.53 -12.44 10.47
C PRO A 54 8.35 -12.23 11.76
N ALA A 55 9.63 -12.65 11.75
CA ALA A 55 10.54 -12.43 12.88
C ALA A 55 10.87 -10.93 13.04
N ALA A 56 11.13 -10.23 11.93
CA ALA A 56 11.43 -8.81 11.95
C ALA A 56 10.25 -7.97 12.42
N PHE A 57 9.05 -8.29 11.95
CA PHE A 57 7.82 -7.64 12.40
C PHE A 57 7.65 -7.77 13.93
N ASN A 58 7.78 -8.99 14.48
CA ASN A 58 7.70 -9.21 15.92
C ASN A 58 8.79 -8.47 16.71
N ALA A 59 10.02 -8.45 16.20
CA ALA A 59 11.12 -7.72 16.84
C ALA A 59 10.84 -6.22 16.89
N ILE A 60 10.23 -5.65 15.85
CA ILE A 60 9.85 -4.23 15.77
C ILE A 60 8.67 -3.93 16.70
N LEU A 61 7.62 -4.76 16.70
CA LEU A 61 6.49 -4.60 17.62
C LEU A 61 6.95 -4.60 19.09
N ALA A 62 7.92 -5.45 19.44
CA ALA A 62 8.52 -5.47 20.78
C ALA A 62 9.26 -4.18 21.16
N GLN A 63 9.61 -3.32 20.18
CA GLN A 63 10.17 -1.99 20.42
C GLN A 63 9.11 -0.91 20.64
N ALA A 64 7.82 -1.20 20.47
CA ALA A 64 6.75 -0.23 20.67
C ALA A 64 5.58 -0.82 21.47
N PRO A 65 5.82 -1.36 22.69
CA PRO A 65 4.81 -2.11 23.45
C PRO A 65 3.60 -1.27 23.91
N ASN A 66 3.67 0.06 23.80
CA ASN A 66 2.59 0.98 24.19
C ASN A 66 2.03 1.78 22.99
N ALA A 67 2.34 1.37 21.76
CA ALA A 67 1.84 2.06 20.57
C ALA A 67 0.31 1.99 20.56
N LYS A 68 -0.32 3.18 20.52
CA LYS A 68 -1.78 3.34 20.43
C LYS A 68 -2.24 3.30 18.98
N VAL A 69 -1.39 3.72 18.06
CA VAL A 69 -1.67 3.75 16.62
C VAL A 69 -0.63 2.90 15.91
N LEU A 70 -1.11 1.99 15.07
CA LEU A 70 -0.29 1.14 14.21
C LEU A 70 -0.72 1.33 12.75
N SER A 71 0.14 1.91 11.93
CA SER A 71 -0.08 2.05 10.49
C SER A 71 0.72 0.98 9.74
N LEU A 72 0.05 0.20 8.90
CA LEU A 72 0.57 -0.96 8.19
C LEU A 72 0.31 -0.87 6.68
N VAL A 73 0.08 0.32 6.15
CA VAL A 73 -0.37 0.54 4.77
C VAL A 73 0.71 0.09 3.79
N GLY A 74 0.43 -0.87 2.92
CA GLY A 74 1.41 -1.43 1.98
C GLY A 74 2.43 -2.37 2.63
N LEU A 75 2.23 -2.77 3.90
CA LEU A 75 3.10 -3.75 4.55
C LEU A 75 3.08 -5.08 3.79
N ALA A 76 4.26 -5.61 3.50
CA ALA A 76 4.45 -6.91 2.89
C ALA A 76 5.37 -7.81 3.74
N PHE A 77 5.14 -9.11 3.66
CA PHE A 77 5.99 -10.09 4.32
C PHE A 77 6.92 -10.79 3.33
N ALA A 78 8.21 -10.80 3.65
CA ALA A 78 9.22 -11.52 2.88
C ALA A 78 9.15 -13.02 3.19
N HIS A 79 9.28 -13.84 2.14
CA HIS A 79 9.37 -15.31 2.16
C HIS A 79 8.10 -16.05 2.61
N GLU A 80 7.51 -15.68 3.75
CA GLU A 80 6.41 -16.39 4.39
C GLU A 80 5.44 -15.40 5.03
N LEU A 81 4.14 -15.70 4.95
CA LEU A 81 3.11 -14.95 5.67
C LEU A 81 3.14 -15.32 7.16
N PRO A 82 2.87 -14.37 8.08
CA PRO A 82 2.66 -14.69 9.48
C PRO A 82 1.47 -15.65 9.62
N GLN A 83 1.60 -16.63 10.52
CA GLN A 83 0.55 -17.60 10.78
C GLN A 83 -0.64 -17.01 11.55
N ASP A 84 -0.39 -15.94 12.29
CA ASP A 84 -1.37 -15.26 13.14
C ASP A 84 -0.89 -13.82 13.40
N LEU A 85 -1.25 -12.92 12.50
CA LEU A 85 -1.01 -11.49 12.60
C LEU A 85 -1.82 -10.87 13.75
N SER A 86 -3.04 -11.38 14.02
CA SER A 86 -3.91 -10.88 15.09
C SER A 86 -3.27 -10.98 16.47
N THR A 87 -2.69 -12.13 16.81
CA THR A 87 -1.99 -12.33 18.08
C THR A 87 -0.73 -11.47 18.18
N GLN A 88 -0.02 -11.26 17.06
CA GLN A 88 1.17 -10.41 17.02
C GLN A 88 0.80 -8.94 17.30
N ILE A 89 -0.24 -8.43 16.64
CA ILE A 89 -0.74 -7.07 16.86
C ILE A 89 -1.32 -6.93 18.27
N ALA A 90 -2.07 -7.92 18.76
CA ALA A 90 -2.65 -7.92 20.10
C ALA A 90 -1.59 -7.85 21.21
N GLY A 91 -0.37 -8.33 20.96
CA GLY A 91 0.75 -8.22 21.88
C GLY A 91 1.20 -6.78 22.16
N VAL A 92 0.95 -5.86 21.22
CA VAL A 92 1.16 -4.40 21.39
C VAL A 92 -0.09 -3.72 21.97
N GLY A 93 -1.28 -4.28 21.69
CA GLY A 93 -2.55 -3.71 22.11
C GLY A 93 -2.80 -2.29 21.57
N PRO A 94 -2.55 -2.02 20.27
CA PRO A 94 -2.92 -0.72 19.70
C PRO A 94 -4.42 -0.51 19.84
N ARG A 95 -4.84 0.75 19.84
CA ARG A 95 -6.25 1.16 19.81
C ARG A 95 -6.73 1.39 18.38
N THR A 96 -5.83 1.83 17.51
CA THR A 96 -6.13 2.14 16.12
C THR A 96 -5.15 1.41 15.22
N VAL A 97 -5.67 0.69 14.23
CA VAL A 97 -4.90 0.01 13.20
C VAL A 97 -5.34 0.55 11.84
N VAL A 98 -4.37 1.00 11.03
CA VAL A 98 -4.61 1.48 9.66
C VAL A 98 -3.92 0.53 8.68
N VAL A 99 -4.65 0.08 7.65
CA VAL A 99 -4.19 -0.89 6.66
C VAL A 99 -4.61 -0.46 5.25
N ASP A 100 -3.99 -1.03 4.21
CA ASP A 100 -4.53 -0.96 2.84
C ASP A 100 -5.55 -2.09 2.58
N GLU A 101 -6.35 -1.95 1.52
CA GLU A 101 -7.37 -2.94 1.09
C GLU A 101 -6.75 -4.33 0.85
N GLY A 102 -5.55 -4.40 0.27
CA GLY A 102 -4.87 -5.66 -0.03
C GLY A 102 -4.41 -6.41 1.22
N LEU A 103 -3.84 -5.70 2.20
CA LEU A 103 -3.49 -6.28 3.50
C LEU A 103 -4.73 -6.69 4.27
N PHE A 104 -5.77 -5.85 4.29
CA PHE A 104 -7.06 -6.19 4.90
C PHE A 104 -7.63 -7.48 4.30
N ALA A 105 -7.70 -7.58 2.96
CA ALA A 105 -8.25 -8.75 2.27
C ALA A 105 -7.48 -10.04 2.59
N ARG A 106 -6.14 -9.97 2.74
CA ARG A 106 -5.29 -11.12 3.10
C ARG A 106 -5.53 -11.62 4.52
N PHE A 107 -5.81 -10.72 5.46
CA PHE A 107 -5.95 -11.03 6.88
C PHE A 107 -7.33 -10.62 7.44
N ALA A 108 -8.38 -10.69 6.61
CA ALA A 108 -9.68 -10.12 6.93
C ALA A 108 -10.24 -10.68 8.25
N ALA A 109 -10.23 -12.00 8.42
CA ALA A 109 -10.71 -12.64 9.63
C ALA A 109 -9.98 -12.15 10.90
N GLU A 110 -8.70 -11.85 10.78
CA GLU A 110 -7.85 -11.41 11.89
C GLU A 110 -8.10 -9.94 12.25
N PHE A 111 -8.22 -9.06 11.25
CA PHE A 111 -8.57 -7.67 11.46
C PHE A 111 -10.02 -7.47 11.93
N GLU A 112 -10.94 -8.32 11.48
CA GLU A 112 -12.32 -8.34 11.95
C GLU A 112 -12.42 -8.74 13.43
N LEU A 113 -11.63 -9.72 13.86
CA LEU A 113 -11.52 -10.07 15.27
C LEU A 113 -11.00 -8.90 16.09
N PHE A 114 -9.93 -8.23 15.63
CA PHE A 114 -9.42 -7.02 16.26
C PHE A 114 -10.48 -5.91 16.38
N ALA A 115 -11.19 -5.60 15.28
CA ALA A 115 -12.21 -4.55 15.23
C ALA A 115 -13.48 -4.90 16.03
N SER A 116 -13.68 -6.18 16.39
CA SER A 116 -14.83 -6.61 17.20
C SER A 116 -14.66 -6.28 18.70
N GLU A 117 -13.45 -5.97 19.14
CA GLU A 117 -13.15 -5.65 20.53
C GLU A 117 -13.54 -4.19 20.86
N PRO A 118 -14.19 -3.93 22.02
CA PRO A 118 -14.62 -2.57 22.37
C PRO A 118 -13.48 -1.55 22.44
N GLY A 119 -13.63 -0.46 21.70
CA GLY A 119 -12.67 0.65 21.69
C GLY A 119 -11.52 0.48 20.70
N GLN A 120 -11.47 -0.65 19.97
CA GLN A 120 -10.59 -0.85 18.83
C GLN A 120 -11.16 -0.20 17.57
N GLU A 121 -10.29 0.41 16.79
CA GLU A 121 -10.61 1.09 15.53
C GLU A 121 -9.74 0.52 14.42
N LEU A 122 -10.38 -0.03 13.40
CA LEU A 122 -9.74 -0.47 12.17
C LEU A 122 -10.19 0.44 11.05
N SER A 123 -9.24 1.05 10.34
CA SER A 123 -9.49 1.84 9.15
C SER A 123 -8.75 1.25 7.96
N VAL A 124 -9.41 1.16 6.82
CA VAL A 124 -8.76 0.95 5.53
C VAL A 124 -8.41 2.33 4.98
N LEU A 125 -7.17 2.56 4.55
CA LEU A 125 -6.77 3.84 3.97
C LEU A 125 -7.51 4.04 2.65
N GLY A 126 -8.17 5.19 2.49
CA GLY A 126 -8.97 5.53 1.31
C GLY A 126 -10.44 5.09 1.36
N ASP A 127 -10.83 4.31 2.37
CA ASP A 127 -12.24 3.96 2.65
C ASP A 127 -12.85 5.06 3.51
N PHE A 128 -13.64 5.94 2.89
CA PHE A 128 -14.15 7.15 3.50
C PHE A 128 -15.56 7.00 4.07
N ASP A 129 -16.33 6.01 3.60
CA ASP A 129 -17.62 5.64 4.18
C ASP A 129 -17.52 4.59 5.29
N GLY A 130 -16.36 3.94 5.46
CA GLY A 130 -16.08 2.96 6.50
C GLY A 130 -16.64 1.56 6.19
N ASN A 131 -16.94 1.26 4.92
CA ASN A 131 -17.49 -0.02 4.49
C ASN A 131 -16.42 -1.10 4.24
N ARG A 132 -15.14 -0.76 4.42
CA ARG A 132 -13.93 -1.59 4.27
C ARG A 132 -13.60 -2.01 2.85
N GLN A 133 -14.16 -1.34 1.85
CA GLN A 133 -13.87 -1.54 0.44
C GLN A 133 -13.52 -0.21 -0.19
N LEU A 134 -12.62 -0.23 -1.18
CA LEU A 134 -12.32 0.96 -1.98
C LEU A 134 -13.25 0.98 -3.20
N THR A 135 -14.26 1.84 -3.14
CA THR A 135 -15.34 1.90 -4.13
C THR A 135 -15.47 3.29 -4.77
N VAL A 136 -16.36 3.40 -5.76
CA VAL A 136 -16.69 4.69 -6.38
C VAL A 136 -17.25 5.68 -5.35
N ASP A 137 -17.98 5.21 -4.35
CA ASP A 137 -18.56 6.08 -3.31
C ASP A 137 -17.47 6.77 -2.46
N ASP A 138 -16.29 6.17 -2.34
CA ASP A 138 -15.13 6.78 -1.69
C ASP A 138 -14.50 7.85 -2.58
N LEU A 139 -14.30 7.54 -3.87
CA LEU A 139 -13.82 8.53 -4.83
C LEU A 139 -14.75 9.74 -4.92
N ASP A 140 -16.07 9.52 -4.95
CA ASP A 140 -17.06 10.59 -5.00
C ASP A 140 -17.03 11.47 -3.73
N GLN A 141 -16.71 10.89 -2.57
CA GLN A 141 -16.46 11.67 -1.35
C GLN A 141 -15.17 12.50 -1.44
N LEU A 142 -14.11 11.93 -2.01
CA LEU A 142 -12.83 12.62 -2.20
C LEU A 142 -12.96 13.77 -3.20
N THR A 143 -13.58 13.56 -4.36
CA THR A 143 -13.79 14.62 -5.36
C THR A 143 -14.68 15.73 -4.81
N LEU A 144 -15.70 15.38 -4.00
CA LEU A 144 -16.49 16.37 -3.29
C LEU A 144 -15.64 17.19 -2.30
N ALA A 145 -14.72 16.57 -1.56
CA ALA A 145 -13.82 17.26 -0.64
C ALA A 145 -12.88 18.22 -1.39
N ILE A 146 -12.28 17.77 -2.49
CA ILE A 146 -11.43 18.58 -3.39
C ILE A 146 -12.21 19.81 -3.89
N ARG A 147 -13.39 19.59 -4.48
CA ARG A 147 -14.22 20.66 -5.05
C ARG A 147 -14.73 21.65 -4.01
N SER A 148 -15.03 21.18 -2.80
CA SER A 148 -15.47 22.03 -1.69
C SER A 148 -14.32 22.75 -0.98
N GLY A 149 -13.06 22.42 -1.30
CA GLY A 149 -11.87 22.97 -0.66
C GLY A 149 -11.72 22.56 0.81
N VAL A 150 -12.32 21.42 1.19
CA VAL A 150 -12.27 20.88 2.55
C VAL A 150 -11.01 20.05 2.70
N ASN A 151 -10.06 20.55 3.50
CA ASN A 151 -8.79 19.87 3.77
C ASN A 151 -8.85 19.03 5.06
N GLU A 152 -9.84 18.14 5.16
CA GLU A 152 -9.89 17.20 6.27
C GLU A 152 -8.78 16.15 6.14
N ARG A 153 -8.04 15.91 7.22
CA ARG A 153 -6.91 14.97 7.25
C ARG A 153 -7.24 13.58 6.69
N ARG A 154 -8.49 13.13 6.80
CA ARG A 154 -8.88 11.81 6.28
C ARG A 154 -8.78 11.72 4.75
N PHE A 155 -8.95 12.83 4.03
CA PHE A 155 -8.87 12.90 2.57
C PHE A 155 -7.48 13.29 2.04
N ASP A 156 -6.58 13.76 2.91
CA ASP A 156 -5.18 14.11 2.60
C ASP A 156 -4.33 12.83 2.59
N LEU A 157 -4.25 12.19 1.43
CA LEU A 157 -3.53 10.94 1.20
C LEU A 157 -2.05 11.18 0.90
N THR A 158 -1.70 12.38 0.44
CA THR A 158 -0.31 12.78 0.17
C THR A 158 0.43 13.26 1.43
N GLY A 159 -0.31 13.61 2.48
CA GLY A 159 0.21 14.13 3.75
C GLY A 159 0.71 15.56 3.66
N ASP A 160 0.31 16.32 2.64
CA ASP A 160 0.77 17.68 2.37
C ASP A 160 -0.11 18.76 3.01
N THR A 161 -1.13 18.35 3.76
CA THR A 161 -2.16 19.17 4.45
C THR A 161 -3.20 19.82 3.54
N LEU A 162 -3.16 19.54 2.24
CA LEU A 162 -4.15 19.94 1.26
C LEU A 162 -4.89 18.70 0.76
N VAL A 163 -6.10 18.91 0.27
CA VAL A 163 -6.92 17.89 -0.39
C VAL A 163 -7.13 18.36 -1.81
N THR A 164 -6.39 17.75 -2.73
CA THR A 164 -6.25 18.18 -4.13
C THR A 164 -6.34 16.99 -5.08
N ALA A 165 -6.21 17.26 -6.39
CA ALA A 165 -6.12 16.22 -7.40
C ALA A 165 -4.96 15.24 -7.16
N ASP A 166 -3.89 15.65 -6.46
CA ASP A 166 -2.79 14.74 -6.12
C ASP A 166 -3.24 13.63 -5.15
N ASP A 167 -4.21 13.91 -4.27
CA ASP A 167 -4.82 12.90 -3.40
C ASP A 167 -5.74 11.95 -4.18
N GLN A 168 -6.48 12.46 -5.17
CA GLN A 168 -7.25 11.62 -6.08
C GLN A 168 -6.34 10.65 -6.84
N LEU A 169 -5.21 11.14 -7.38
CA LEU A 169 -4.21 10.30 -8.04
C LEU A 169 -3.59 9.28 -7.08
N ALA A 170 -3.30 9.68 -5.84
CA ALA A 170 -2.83 8.75 -4.81
C ALA A 170 -3.87 7.65 -4.53
N TRP A 171 -5.16 7.98 -4.42
CA TRP A 171 -6.23 7.00 -4.24
C TRP A 171 -6.28 6.01 -5.40
N VAL A 172 -6.30 6.50 -6.64
CA VAL A 172 -6.45 5.68 -7.86
C VAL A 172 -5.23 4.77 -8.08
N HIS A 173 -4.02 5.33 -8.03
CA HIS A 173 -2.80 4.60 -8.39
C HIS A 173 -2.21 3.79 -7.23
N GLN A 174 -2.20 4.38 -6.03
CA GLN A 174 -1.47 3.82 -4.89
C GLN A 174 -2.34 2.94 -4.02
N LEU A 175 -3.64 3.25 -3.90
CA LEU A 175 -4.57 2.47 -3.06
C LEU A 175 -5.36 1.46 -3.89
N LYS A 176 -6.03 1.93 -4.96
CA LYS A 176 -6.86 1.05 -5.79
C LYS A 176 -6.07 0.27 -6.84
N HIS A 177 -4.87 0.74 -7.19
CA HIS A 177 -4.02 0.16 -8.24
C HIS A 177 -4.75 0.04 -9.58
N THR A 178 -5.48 1.09 -9.96
CA THR A 178 -6.12 1.21 -11.28
C THR A 178 -5.66 2.47 -11.99
N TYR A 179 -6.40 2.91 -13.01
CA TYR A 179 -6.11 4.08 -13.83
C TYR A 179 -7.20 5.12 -13.73
N VAL A 180 -6.84 6.37 -14.02
CA VAL A 180 -7.83 7.39 -14.33
C VAL A 180 -8.52 6.98 -15.64
N GLY A 181 -9.85 6.89 -15.62
CA GLY A 181 -10.63 6.40 -16.75
C GLY A 181 -11.36 5.08 -16.49
N ASP A 182 -10.92 4.29 -15.50
CA ASP A 182 -11.62 3.07 -15.05
C ASP A 182 -12.87 3.47 -14.25
N ALA A 183 -14.00 3.63 -14.93
CA ALA A 183 -15.23 4.20 -14.39
C ALA A 183 -15.97 3.23 -13.45
N ASN A 184 -15.65 1.94 -13.51
CA ASN A 184 -16.29 0.90 -12.69
C ASN A 184 -15.34 0.26 -11.65
N LEU A 185 -14.08 0.69 -11.63
CA LEU A 185 -13.00 0.23 -10.74
C LEU A 185 -12.70 -1.28 -10.86
N ASP A 186 -12.85 -1.86 -12.05
CA ASP A 186 -12.54 -3.27 -12.31
C ASP A 186 -11.06 -3.57 -12.58
N GLY A 187 -10.21 -2.53 -12.54
CA GLY A 187 -8.78 -2.60 -12.77
C GLY A 187 -8.40 -2.46 -14.25
N ARG A 188 -9.32 -2.00 -15.09
CA ARG A 188 -9.09 -1.77 -16.52
C ARG A 188 -9.71 -0.45 -16.93
N PHE A 189 -8.97 0.31 -17.72
CA PHE A 189 -9.54 1.41 -18.47
C PHE A 189 -9.70 0.96 -19.92
N ASP A 190 -10.92 0.63 -20.34
CA ASP A 190 -11.21 0.11 -21.67
C ASP A 190 -12.52 0.66 -22.27
N SER A 191 -12.95 0.08 -23.39
CA SER A 191 -14.17 0.52 -24.08
C SER A 191 -15.46 0.39 -23.24
N ALA A 192 -15.51 -0.49 -22.24
CA ALA A 192 -16.65 -0.67 -21.36
C ALA A 192 -16.89 0.57 -20.49
N ASP A 193 -15.82 1.21 -20.02
CA ASP A 193 -15.88 2.46 -19.26
C ASP A 193 -16.50 3.58 -20.09
N PHE A 194 -16.08 3.71 -21.35
CA PHE A 194 -16.66 4.69 -22.26
C PHE A 194 -18.15 4.45 -22.50
N VAL A 195 -18.55 3.18 -22.70
CA VAL A 195 -19.98 2.86 -22.85
C VAL A 195 -20.75 3.26 -21.60
N GLN A 196 -20.20 3.02 -20.41
CA GLN A 196 -20.82 3.38 -19.14
C GLN A 196 -21.01 4.90 -19.00
N ILE A 197 -19.93 5.69 -19.11
CA ILE A 197 -19.99 7.14 -18.86
C ILE A 197 -20.82 7.86 -19.92
N PHE A 198 -20.74 7.45 -21.20
CA PHE A 198 -21.57 8.06 -22.24
C PHE A 198 -23.04 7.66 -22.13
N ALA A 199 -23.36 6.49 -21.56
CA ALA A 199 -24.73 6.11 -21.28
C ALA A 199 -25.37 6.96 -20.16
N ALA A 200 -24.57 7.57 -19.28
CA ALA A 200 -25.05 8.52 -18.28
C ALA A 200 -25.54 9.83 -18.91
N GLY A 201 -25.04 10.19 -20.10
CA GLY A 201 -25.51 11.33 -20.87
C GLY A 201 -25.09 12.70 -20.34
N GLN A 202 -24.00 12.76 -19.56
CA GLN A 202 -23.51 13.98 -18.91
C GLN A 202 -22.37 14.69 -19.64
N TYR A 203 -21.92 14.13 -20.76
CA TYR A 203 -20.82 14.72 -21.54
C TYR A 203 -21.23 16.08 -22.11
N GLU A 204 -20.57 17.15 -21.64
CA GLU A 204 -20.80 18.52 -22.13
C GLU A 204 -22.30 18.89 -22.14
N ASP A 205 -23.03 18.55 -21.07
CA ASP A 205 -24.49 18.68 -21.00
C ASP A 205 -24.99 20.02 -20.42
N ASP A 206 -24.08 20.90 -20.02
CA ASP A 206 -24.31 22.20 -19.36
C ASP A 206 -25.02 22.11 -17.97
N ILE A 207 -25.06 20.94 -17.32
CA ILE A 207 -25.68 20.75 -16.00
C ILE A 207 -24.61 20.69 -14.91
N VAL A 208 -24.45 21.82 -14.23
CA VAL A 208 -23.40 22.00 -13.22
C VAL A 208 -23.44 20.98 -12.08
N ASN A 209 -22.29 20.39 -11.75
CA ASN A 209 -22.04 19.45 -10.65
C ASN A 209 -22.94 18.20 -10.67
N ASN A 210 -23.25 17.66 -11.85
CA ASN A 210 -24.04 16.44 -11.97
C ASN A 210 -23.19 15.18 -12.21
N SER A 211 -21.88 15.32 -12.40
CA SER A 211 -20.96 14.21 -12.65
C SER A 211 -20.27 13.68 -11.40
N THR A 212 -20.02 12.38 -11.45
CA THR A 212 -19.30 11.57 -10.46
C THR A 212 -18.23 10.77 -11.18
N TRP A 213 -17.39 10.05 -10.45
CA TRP A 213 -16.35 9.22 -11.08
C TRP A 213 -16.92 8.22 -12.09
N SER A 214 -18.02 7.56 -11.72
CA SER A 214 -18.68 6.54 -12.56
C SER A 214 -19.45 7.10 -13.75
N THR A 215 -19.64 8.42 -13.81
CA THR A 215 -20.29 9.13 -14.93
C THR A 215 -19.36 10.06 -15.70
N GLY A 216 -18.09 10.16 -15.30
CA GLY A 216 -17.01 10.76 -16.10
C GLY A 216 -16.26 11.95 -15.48
N ASP A 217 -16.52 12.33 -14.22
CA ASP A 217 -15.74 13.36 -13.49
C ASP A 217 -14.41 12.75 -13.00
N TRP A 218 -13.40 12.82 -13.86
CA TRP A 218 -12.09 12.20 -13.63
C TRP A 218 -11.02 13.22 -13.23
N ASN A 219 -11.33 14.51 -13.27
CA ASN A 219 -10.46 15.60 -12.79
C ASN A 219 -10.99 16.28 -11.50
N ALA A 220 -12.10 15.79 -10.93
CA ALA A 220 -12.74 16.27 -9.71
C ALA A 220 -13.35 17.69 -9.79
N ASP A 221 -13.69 18.18 -10.99
CA ASP A 221 -14.32 19.49 -11.17
C ASP A 221 -15.86 19.46 -11.12
N GLY A 222 -16.46 18.26 -11.17
CA GLY A 222 -17.91 18.05 -11.11
C GLY A 222 -18.63 17.95 -12.45
N GLU A 223 -17.90 18.05 -13.55
CA GLU A 223 -18.42 17.93 -14.92
C GLU A 223 -17.77 16.75 -15.63
N PHE A 224 -18.51 16.08 -16.53
CA PHE A 224 -17.90 15.20 -17.52
C PHE A 224 -17.67 15.97 -18.82
N SER A 225 -16.42 16.31 -19.10
CA SER A 225 -16.06 17.13 -20.25
C SER A 225 -14.86 16.58 -21.01
N SER A 226 -14.44 17.32 -22.05
CA SER A 226 -13.23 16.99 -22.80
C SER A 226 -11.96 16.99 -21.92
N SER A 227 -11.92 17.74 -20.79
CA SER A 227 -10.74 17.73 -19.92
C SER A 227 -10.56 16.41 -19.17
N ASP A 228 -11.65 15.73 -18.80
CA ASP A 228 -11.63 14.42 -18.15
C ASP A 228 -11.05 13.36 -19.10
N LEU A 229 -11.50 13.38 -20.35
CA LEU A 229 -10.96 12.50 -21.39
C LEU A 229 -9.46 12.73 -21.58
N VAL A 230 -9.02 13.99 -21.60
CA VAL A 230 -7.59 14.33 -21.69
C VAL A 230 -6.83 13.82 -20.47
N GLN A 231 -7.37 13.99 -19.26
CA GLN A 231 -6.79 13.51 -18.01
C GLN A 231 -6.60 11.98 -18.04
N ALA A 232 -7.64 11.22 -18.38
CA ALA A 232 -7.56 9.76 -18.46
C ALA A 232 -6.58 9.26 -19.54
N PHE A 233 -6.54 9.90 -20.71
CA PHE A 233 -5.55 9.52 -21.74
C PHE A 233 -4.13 9.94 -21.39
N GLN A 234 -3.93 11.01 -20.61
CA GLN A 234 -2.62 11.39 -20.08
C GLN A 234 -2.10 10.40 -19.04
N ASP A 235 -3.01 9.74 -18.30
CA ASP A 235 -2.66 8.67 -17.37
C ASP A 235 -2.09 7.43 -18.09
N GLY A 236 -2.54 7.19 -19.32
CA GLY A 236 -1.94 6.20 -20.23
C GLY A 236 -2.38 4.74 -19.98
N GLY A 237 -3.47 4.53 -19.23
CA GLY A 237 -4.00 3.20 -18.90
C GLY A 237 -4.90 2.53 -19.93
N TYR A 238 -5.26 3.21 -21.03
CA TYR A 238 -6.26 2.70 -21.98
C TYR A 238 -5.83 1.40 -22.66
N GLU A 239 -6.66 0.36 -22.56
CA GLU A 239 -6.39 -1.02 -23.02
C GLU A 239 -5.12 -1.64 -22.39
N VAL A 240 -4.67 -1.08 -21.27
CA VAL A 240 -3.62 -1.64 -20.43
C VAL A 240 -4.29 -2.27 -19.22
N GLN A 241 -4.04 -3.55 -18.99
CA GLN A 241 -4.51 -4.17 -17.74
C GLN A 241 -3.72 -3.58 -16.58
N ALA A 242 -4.39 -3.12 -15.52
CA ALA A 242 -3.68 -2.68 -14.33
C ALA A 242 -2.91 -3.88 -13.76
N ASN A 243 -1.63 -3.67 -13.50
CA ASN A 243 -0.77 -4.72 -12.97
C ASN A 243 -1.13 -4.98 -11.50
N ALA A 244 -2.16 -5.80 -11.26
CA ALA A 244 -2.48 -6.33 -9.93
C ALA A 244 -1.33 -7.17 -9.31
N ASN A 245 -0.24 -7.40 -10.06
CA ASN A 245 0.92 -8.20 -9.68
C ASN A 245 2.26 -7.49 -9.98
N ALA A 246 2.47 -6.25 -9.53
CA ALA A 246 3.84 -5.71 -9.41
C ALA A 246 4.64 -6.33 -8.24
N VAL A 247 4.20 -7.49 -7.73
CA VAL A 247 4.97 -8.39 -6.86
C VAL A 247 5.45 -9.56 -7.72
N GLN A 248 6.76 -9.61 -7.93
CA GLN A 248 7.56 -10.69 -8.55
C GLN A 248 7.51 -10.90 -10.07
N ALA A 249 8.45 -10.25 -10.75
CA ALA A 249 9.38 -10.97 -11.62
C ALA A 249 10.76 -10.31 -11.52
N VAL A 250 11.58 -10.76 -10.58
CA VAL A 250 13.02 -10.52 -10.65
C VAL A 250 13.51 -11.27 -11.89
N PRO A 251 14.09 -10.61 -12.91
CA PRO A 251 14.78 -11.31 -13.96
C PRO A 251 16.01 -11.96 -13.33
N GLU A 252 15.98 -13.28 -13.11
CA GLU A 252 17.23 -13.96 -12.80
C GLU A 252 18.20 -13.71 -13.96
N PRO A 253 19.42 -13.21 -13.70
CA PRO A 253 20.43 -13.14 -14.75
C PRO A 253 20.61 -14.57 -15.29
N ALA A 254 20.68 -14.71 -16.61
CA ALA A 254 20.81 -15.97 -17.34
C ALA A 254 22.11 -16.76 -17.06
N THR A 255 22.72 -16.60 -15.88
CA THR A 255 23.97 -17.22 -15.46
C THR A 255 23.80 -18.68 -15.00
N SER A 256 22.61 -19.10 -14.58
CA SER A 256 22.37 -20.48 -14.13
C SER A 256 22.42 -21.50 -15.29
N GLY A 257 22.00 -21.10 -16.51
CA GLY A 257 22.09 -21.96 -17.70
C GLY A 257 23.51 -22.09 -18.26
N ALA A 258 24.33 -21.05 -18.15
CA ALA A 258 25.69 -21.05 -18.68
C ALA A 258 26.66 -21.92 -17.85
N ALA A 259 26.45 -22.02 -16.53
CA ALA A 259 27.29 -22.83 -15.65
C ALA A 259 27.14 -24.35 -15.92
N ILE A 260 25.92 -24.81 -16.24
CA ILE A 260 25.66 -26.24 -16.51
C ILE A 260 26.22 -26.65 -17.88
N MET A 261 26.15 -25.76 -18.89
CA MET A 261 26.70 -26.08 -20.22
C MET A 261 28.24 -26.11 -20.23
N ALA A 262 28.90 -25.24 -19.46
CA ALA A 262 30.35 -25.24 -19.33
C ALA A 262 30.90 -26.51 -18.63
N LEU A 263 30.15 -27.08 -17.67
CA LEU A 263 30.51 -28.33 -17.01
C LEU A 263 30.37 -29.56 -17.94
N LEU A 264 29.37 -29.56 -18.83
CA LEU A 264 29.18 -30.62 -19.82
C LEU A 264 30.23 -30.60 -20.93
N ILE A 265 30.67 -29.41 -21.36
CA ILE A 265 31.73 -29.28 -22.38
C ILE A 265 33.11 -29.69 -21.81
N SER A 266 33.40 -29.37 -20.54
CA SER A 266 34.69 -29.72 -19.91
C SER A 266 34.84 -31.22 -19.61
N THR A 267 33.75 -31.93 -19.31
CA THR A 267 33.76 -33.40 -19.13
C THR A 267 33.89 -34.16 -20.46
N LEU A 268 33.36 -33.61 -21.57
CA LEU A 268 33.54 -34.18 -22.91
C LEU A 268 34.96 -33.92 -23.48
N ALA A 269 35.57 -32.77 -23.16
CA ALA A 269 36.92 -32.44 -23.62
C ALA A 269 38.02 -33.27 -22.92
N THR A 270 37.83 -33.60 -21.64
CA THR A 270 38.78 -34.43 -20.88
C THR A 270 38.76 -35.89 -21.31
N ARG A 271 37.59 -36.44 -21.68
CA ARG A 271 37.48 -37.82 -22.21
C ARG A 271 38.19 -38.05 -23.54
N ARG A 272 38.32 -37.02 -24.40
CA ARG A 272 39.04 -37.14 -25.68
C ARG A 272 40.57 -37.15 -25.53
N ARG A 273 41.13 -36.69 -24.41
CA ARG A 273 42.58 -36.67 -24.19
C ARG A 273 43.14 -37.93 -23.53
N SER A 274 42.29 -38.83 -23.03
CA SER A 274 42.71 -40.12 -22.47
C SER A 274 42.67 -41.29 -23.47
N ALA A 275 42.40 -41.02 -24.75
CA ALA A 275 42.29 -42.05 -25.81
C ALA A 275 43.25 -41.80 -26.99
N ALA A 276 44.40 -41.15 -26.74
CA ALA A 276 45.49 -40.99 -27.69
C ALA A 276 46.82 -41.37 -27.03
#